data_AF-A0A6C1QM30-F1
#
_entry.id   AF-A0A6C1QM30-F1
#
_cell.length_a   1.000
_cell.length_b   1.000
_cell.length_c   1.000
_cell.angle_alpha   90.00
_cell.angle_beta   90.00
_cell.angle_gamma   90.00
#
_symmetry.space_group_name_H-M   'P 1'
#
loop_
_entity.id
_entity.type
_entity.pdbx_description
1 polymer ?
#
loop_
_entity_poly.entity_id
_entity_poly.type
_entity_poly.pdbx_seq_one_letter_code
_entity_poly.pdbx_strand_id
1 'polypeptide(L)'
;MKYRLIFLAFLSLTVLCFSGCRKHSEDLITGRWEMINVADIHSPVVVEWEFDNGVVTMFERPKESPGDFNKIDEGFYVLESTPLNTTLRLLNTSNELWNDNWDVSTLDNRVLILHLQVTGGVMFKEFVKIR
;
A
#
# COMPACT_ATOMS: atom_id res chain seq x y z
N MET A 1 26.12 -8.90 -38.90
CA MET A 1 26.39 -9.38 -37.52
C MET A 1 26.52 -8.27 -36.47
N LYS A 2 27.16 -7.12 -36.76
CA LYS A 2 27.35 -6.03 -35.78
C LYS A 2 26.06 -5.45 -35.17
N TYR A 3 24.97 -5.36 -35.93
CA TYR A 3 23.70 -4.79 -35.44
C TYR A 3 22.90 -5.72 -34.50
N ARG A 4 23.13 -7.04 -34.54
CA ARG A 4 22.44 -7.99 -33.64
C ARG A 4 22.97 -7.94 -32.21
N LEU A 5 24.25 -7.60 -32.03
CA LEU A 5 24.88 -7.42 -30.72
C LEU A 5 24.42 -6.12 -30.04
N ILE A 6 24.22 -5.04 -30.80
CA ILE A 6 23.73 -3.76 -30.27
C ILE A 6 22.28 -3.89 -29.78
N PHE A 7 21.44 -4.63 -30.52
CA PHE A 7 20.05 -4.85 -30.13
C PHE A 7 19.92 -5.70 -28.85
N LEU A 8 20.77 -6.72 -28.69
CA LEU A 8 20.80 -7.54 -27.47
C LEU A 8 21.25 -6.73 -26.24
N ALA A 9 22.24 -5.84 -26.42
CA ALA A 9 22.72 -4.98 -25.34
C ALA A 9 21.68 -3.93 -24.91
N PHE A 10 20.86 -3.44 -25.83
CA PHE A 10 19.77 -2.51 -25.50
C PHE A 10 18.61 -3.21 -24.79
N LEU A 11 18.31 -4.46 -25.18
CA LEU A 11 17.26 -5.27 -24.56
C LEU A 11 17.61 -5.70 -23.13
N SER A 12 18.90 -5.95 -22.82
CA SER A 12 19.32 -6.29 -21.47
C SER A 12 19.35 -5.07 -20.53
N LEU A 13 19.62 -3.88 -21.06
CA LEU A 13 19.64 -2.64 -20.27
C LEU A 13 18.24 -2.23 -19.82
N THR A 14 17.21 -2.43 -20.66
CA THR A 14 15.83 -2.10 -20.30
C THR A 14 15.29 -3.02 -19.20
N VAL A 15 15.58 -4.32 -19.24
CA VAL A 15 15.10 -5.29 -18.23
C VAL A 15 15.63 -4.99 -16.82
N LEU A 16 16.88 -4.51 -16.69
CA LEU A 16 17.48 -4.22 -15.38
C LEU A 16 16.91 -2.96 -14.72
N CYS A 17 16.43 -1.98 -15.49
CA CYS A 17 15.87 -0.75 -14.94
C CYS A 17 14.49 -0.95 -14.29
N PHE A 18 13.68 -1.89 -14.77
CA PHE A 18 12.33 -2.11 -14.23
C PHE A 18 12.32 -2.81 -12.86
N SER A 19 13.29 -3.70 -12.60
CA SER A 19 13.36 -4.42 -11.31
C SER A 19 13.70 -3.50 -10.13
N GLY A 20 14.51 -2.46 -10.36
CA GLY A 20 14.92 -1.53 -9.30
C GLY A 20 13.81 -0.60 -8.81
N CYS A 21 12.92 -0.18 -9.72
CA CYS A 21 11.81 0.72 -9.39
C CYS A 21 10.78 0.04 -8.49
N ARG A 22 10.48 -1.25 -8.75
CA ARG A 22 9.52 -2.02 -7.95
C ARG A 22 9.99 -2.22 -6.51
N LYS A 23 11.25 -2.58 -6.31
CA LYS A 23 11.81 -2.78 -4.97
C LYS A 23 11.76 -1.51 -4.12
N HIS A 24 12.06 -0.35 -4.74
CA HIS A 24 12.02 0.92 -4.02
C HIS A 24 10.61 1.25 -3.50
N SER A 25 9.57 1.06 -4.32
CA SER A 25 8.19 1.29 -3.89
C SER A 25 7.71 0.28 -2.83
N GLU A 26 8.11 -0.98 -2.93
CA GLU A 26 7.83 -2.00 -1.92
C GLU A 26 8.49 -1.65 -0.56
N ASP A 27 9.72 -1.11 -0.58
CA ASP A 27 10.40 -0.64 0.63
C ASP A 27 9.68 0.56 1.28
N LEU A 28 9.05 1.43 0.49
CA LEU A 28 8.31 2.60 1.01
C LEU A 28 7.05 2.20 1.77
N ILE A 29 6.26 1.26 1.23
CA ILE A 29 4.99 0.84 1.84
C ILE A 29 5.19 -0.06 3.06
N THR A 30 6.29 -0.82 3.11
CA THR A 30 6.59 -1.71 4.24
C THR A 30 6.68 -0.94 5.55
N GLY A 31 6.03 -1.43 6.60
CA GLY A 31 5.98 -0.80 7.92
C GLY A 31 4.57 -0.64 8.46
N ARG A 32 4.43 0.12 9.54
CA ARG A 32 3.17 0.31 10.25
C ARG A 32 2.62 1.72 10.06
N TRP A 33 1.32 1.80 9.80
CA TRP A 33 0.62 2.99 9.35
C TRP A 33 -0.62 3.25 10.19
N GLU A 34 -0.70 4.42 10.83
CA GLU A 34 -1.87 4.87 11.58
C GLU A 34 -2.87 5.55 10.64
N MET A 35 -4.13 5.14 10.66
CA MET A 35 -5.18 5.82 9.89
C MET A 35 -5.57 7.14 10.57
N ILE A 36 -5.47 8.25 9.84
CA ILE A 36 -5.80 9.59 10.35
C ILE A 36 -7.16 10.11 9.89
N ASN A 37 -7.63 9.68 8.71
CA ASN A 37 -8.95 10.03 8.20
C ASN A 37 -9.96 8.97 8.66
N VAL A 38 -10.62 9.27 9.78
CA VAL A 38 -11.63 8.42 10.42
C VAL A 38 -13.02 9.01 10.20
N ALA A 39 -14.03 8.13 10.07
CA ALA A 39 -15.43 8.55 9.97
C ALA A 39 -15.90 9.35 11.19
N ASP A 40 -15.28 9.10 12.36
CA ASP A 40 -15.53 9.82 13.60
C ASP A 40 -14.19 10.26 14.23
N ILE A 41 -13.95 11.57 14.24
CA ILE A 41 -12.76 12.18 14.85
C ILE A 41 -12.67 11.94 16.37
N HIS A 42 -13.80 11.64 17.01
CA HIS A 42 -13.90 11.32 18.43
C HIS A 42 -13.86 9.82 18.71
N SER A 43 -13.62 8.98 17.70
CA SER A 43 -13.49 7.53 17.88
C SER A 43 -12.52 7.22 19.02
N PRO A 44 -12.89 6.35 19.98
CA PRO A 44 -12.01 5.96 21.09
C PRO A 44 -10.91 5.00 20.64
N VAL A 45 -10.97 4.51 19.40
CA VAL A 45 -10.00 3.57 18.83
C VAL A 45 -9.18 4.21 17.73
N VAL A 46 -8.00 3.64 17.52
CA VAL A 46 -7.10 3.92 16.41
C VAL A 46 -7.03 2.67 15.54
N VAL A 47 -7.07 2.86 14.22
CA VAL A 47 -6.88 1.79 13.24
C VAL A 47 -5.46 1.88 12.69
N GLU A 48 -4.76 0.75 12.68
CA GLU A 48 -3.40 0.65 12.16
C GLU A 48 -3.29 -0.47 11.13
N TRP A 49 -2.55 -0.23 10.05
CA TRP A 49 -2.25 -1.22 9.02
C TRP A 49 -0.75 -1.49 9.02
N GLU A 50 -0.37 -2.76 9.08
CA GLU A 50 1.01 -3.21 9.01
C GLU A 50 1.22 -3.98 7.70
N PHE A 51 2.11 -3.46 6.85
CA PHE A 51 2.52 -4.10 5.61
C PHE A 51 3.89 -4.73 5.83
N ASP A 52 3.96 -6.06 5.76
CA ASP A 52 5.22 -6.78 5.88
C ASP A 52 5.22 -8.03 4.99
N ASN A 53 6.29 -8.20 4.20
CA ASN A 53 6.51 -9.38 3.37
C ASN A 53 5.30 -9.82 2.50
N GLY A 54 4.55 -8.84 1.95
CA GLY A 54 3.37 -9.10 1.11
C GLY A 54 2.08 -9.41 1.88
N VAL A 55 2.12 -9.35 3.21
CA VAL A 55 0.97 -9.49 4.12
C VAL A 55 0.56 -8.11 4.63
N VAL A 56 -0.74 -7.84 4.65
CA VAL A 56 -1.31 -6.70 5.34
C VAL A 56 -2.07 -7.19 6.56
N THR A 57 -1.71 -6.70 7.74
CA THR A 57 -2.44 -6.98 8.99
C THR A 57 -3.06 -5.69 9.50
N MET A 58 -4.34 -5.75 9.86
CA MET A 58 -5.08 -4.59 10.32
C MET A 58 -5.39 -4.76 11.80
N PHE A 59 -5.12 -3.72 12.57
CA PHE A 59 -5.32 -3.68 14.01
C PHE A 59 -6.23 -2.54 14.40
N GLU A 60 -6.95 -2.75 15.50
CA GLU A 60 -7.56 -1.68 16.28
C GLU A 60 -6.97 -1.68 17.68
N ARG A 61 -6.73 -0.48 18.22
CA ARG A 61 -6.35 -0.32 19.62
C ARG A 61 -7.09 0.85 20.27
N PRO A 62 -7.41 0.78 21.57
CA PRO A 62 -7.91 1.94 22.30
C PRO A 62 -6.87 3.06 22.32
N LYS A 63 -7.31 4.32 22.20
CA LYS A 63 -6.44 5.51 22.37
C LYS A 63 -5.83 5.57 23.77
N GLU A 64 -6.57 5.10 24.77
CA GLU A 64 -6.16 5.11 26.18
C GLU A 64 -5.18 3.97 26.54
N SER A 65 -5.14 2.91 25.73
CA SER A 65 -4.29 1.73 25.94
C SER A 65 -3.50 1.38 24.67
N PRO A 66 -2.43 2.13 24.35
CA PRO A 66 -1.71 1.97 23.09
C PRO A 66 -0.97 0.63 22.93
N GLY A 67 -0.91 -0.20 23.97
CA GLY A 67 -0.34 -1.55 23.94
C GLY A 67 -1.32 -2.65 23.55
N ASP A 68 -2.63 -2.37 23.54
CA ASP A 68 -3.67 -3.39 23.37
C ASP A 68 -4.09 -3.46 21.89
N PHE A 69 -3.37 -4.25 21.11
CA PHE A 69 -3.64 -4.47 19.69
C PHE A 69 -4.63 -5.62 19.49
N ASN A 70 -5.79 -5.31 18.94
CA ASN A 70 -6.75 -6.30 18.48
C ASN A 70 -6.64 -6.43 16.96
N LYS A 71 -6.22 -7.60 16.47
CA LYS A 71 -6.23 -7.88 15.04
C LYS A 71 -7.69 -7.93 14.56
N ILE A 72 -8.04 -7.06 13.62
CA ILE A 72 -9.37 -6.99 13.02
C ILE A 72 -9.44 -7.70 11.67
N ASP A 73 -8.34 -7.73 10.92
CA ASP A 73 -8.28 -8.41 9.62
C ASP A 73 -6.83 -8.73 9.23
N GLU A 74 -6.68 -9.61 8.25
CA GLU A 74 -5.41 -9.89 7.57
C GLU A 74 -5.67 -10.36 6.15
N GLY A 75 -4.76 -9.99 5.26
CA GLY A 75 -4.76 -10.45 3.88
C GLY A 75 -3.39 -10.29 3.25
N PHE A 76 -3.38 -10.28 1.92
CA PHE A 76 -2.19 -10.04 1.13
C PHE A 76 -2.30 -8.71 0.42
N TYR A 77 -1.16 -8.11 0.09
CA TYR A 77 -1.13 -6.91 -0.72
C TYR A 77 -0.15 -7.04 -1.88
N VAL A 78 -0.45 -6.34 -2.97
CA VAL A 78 0.44 -6.19 -4.12
C VAL A 78 0.49 -4.72 -4.48
N LEU A 79 1.69 -4.14 -4.48
CA LEU A 79 1.92 -2.78 -4.97
C LEU A 79 2.40 -2.83 -6.42
N GLU A 80 1.56 -2.36 -7.33
CA GLU A 80 1.86 -2.29 -8.77
C GLU A 80 2.17 -0.84 -9.11
N SER A 81 3.39 -0.56 -9.58
CA SER A 81 3.80 0.78 -10.00
C SER A 81 4.11 0.79 -11.49
N THR A 82 3.43 1.69 -12.21
CA THR A 82 3.73 2.04 -13.60
C THR A 82 4.28 3.47 -13.65
N PRO A 83 4.80 3.93 -14.80
CA PRO A 83 5.21 5.33 -14.94
C PRO A 83 4.07 6.36 -14.76
N LEU A 84 2.80 5.92 -14.81
CA LEU A 84 1.63 6.81 -14.79
C LEU A 84 0.83 6.71 -13.48
N ASN A 85 0.85 5.56 -12.82
CA ASN A 85 0.08 5.32 -11.62
C ASN A 85 0.74 4.28 -10.70
N THR A 86 0.37 4.34 -9.43
CA THR A 86 0.66 3.30 -8.45
C THR A 86 -0.66 2.81 -7.90
N THR A 87 -0.83 1.49 -7.85
CA THR A 87 -2.06 0.83 -7.38
C THR A 87 -1.68 -0.18 -6.29
N LEU A 88 -2.43 -0.18 -5.19
CA LEU A 88 -2.35 -1.14 -4.11
C LEU A 88 -3.55 -2.08 -4.21
N ARG A 89 -3.31 -3.34 -4.55
CA ARG A 89 -4.36 -4.37 -4.53
C ARG A 89 -4.31 -5.12 -3.21
N LEU A 90 -5.42 -5.17 -2.49
CA LEU A 90 -5.55 -6.06 -1.32
C LEU A 90 -6.28 -7.33 -1.74
N LEU A 91 -5.95 -8.44 -1.08
CA LEU A 91 -6.45 -9.76 -1.42
C LEU A 91 -6.72 -10.55 -0.14
N ASN A 92 -7.78 -11.36 -0.15
CA ASN A 92 -8.18 -12.24 0.95
C ASN A 92 -8.42 -11.53 2.29
N THR A 93 -8.77 -10.25 2.29
CA THR A 93 -9.28 -9.57 3.49
C THR A 93 -10.73 -10.01 3.76
N SER A 94 -11.17 -9.98 5.01
CA SER A 94 -12.55 -10.32 5.40
C SER A 94 -13.59 -9.38 4.77
N ASN A 95 -13.22 -8.12 4.50
CA ASN A 95 -14.09 -7.15 3.85
C ASN A 95 -13.92 -7.19 2.32
N GLU A 96 -14.98 -7.56 1.60
CA GLU A 96 -14.96 -7.62 0.13
C GLU A 96 -14.65 -6.27 -0.53
N LEU A 97 -15.08 -5.15 0.07
CA LEU A 97 -14.76 -3.81 -0.46
C LEU A 97 -13.28 -3.47 -0.37
N TRP A 98 -12.53 -4.13 0.51
CA TRP A 98 -11.10 -3.90 0.62
C TRP A 98 -10.32 -4.67 -0.44
N ASN A 99 -10.85 -5.81 -0.90
CA ASN A 99 -10.27 -6.68 -1.93
C ASN A 99 -10.35 -6.10 -3.36
N ASP A 100 -10.06 -4.82 -3.51
CA ASP A 100 -10.12 -4.10 -4.78
C ASP A 100 -8.77 -3.39 -5.06
N ASN A 101 -8.69 -2.73 -6.20
CA ASN A 101 -7.54 -1.95 -6.65
C ASN A 101 -7.65 -0.52 -6.12
N TRP A 102 -6.87 -0.21 -5.09
CA TRP A 102 -6.77 1.13 -4.53
C TRP A 102 -5.75 1.94 -5.31
N ASP A 103 -6.14 3.11 -5.77
CA ASP A 103 -5.21 4.05 -6.36
C ASP A 103 -4.40 4.74 -5.25
N VAL A 104 -3.08 4.72 -5.40
CA VAL A 104 -2.14 5.32 -4.45
C VAL A 104 -1.84 6.75 -4.92
N SER A 105 -2.47 7.73 -4.27
CA SER A 105 -2.23 9.14 -4.56
C SER A 105 -0.87 9.61 -4.04
N THR A 106 -0.49 9.14 -2.86
CA THR A 106 0.76 9.51 -2.19
C THR A 106 1.31 8.28 -1.48
N LEU A 107 2.60 8.00 -1.67
CA LEU A 107 3.37 7.01 -0.91
C LEU A 107 4.79 7.55 -0.72
N ASP A 108 5.10 7.98 0.50
CA ASP A 108 6.47 8.33 0.92
C ASP A 108 6.79 7.73 2.31
N ASN A 109 7.91 8.09 2.93
CA ASN A 109 8.30 7.54 4.23
C ASN A 109 7.43 8.01 5.42
N ARG A 110 6.43 8.86 5.20
CA ARG A 110 5.61 9.49 6.25
C ARG A 110 4.12 9.36 5.98
N VAL A 111 3.70 9.44 4.72
CA VAL A 111 2.29 9.56 4.35
C VAL A 111 1.92 8.54 3.28
N LEU A 112 0.78 7.89 3.49
CA LEU A 112 0.11 7.03 2.53
C LEU A 112 -1.31 7.53 2.32
N ILE A 113 -1.70 7.79 1.07
CA ILE A 113 -3.06 8.17 0.71
C ILE A 113 -3.56 7.23 -0.36
N LEU A 114 -4.65 6.53 -0.05
CA LEU A 114 -5.33 5.61 -0.93
C LEU A 114 -6.71 6.15 -1.27
N HIS A 115 -7.18 5.88 -2.49
CA HIS A 115 -8.56 6.07 -2.85
C HIS A 115 -9.11 4.92 -3.68
N LEU A 116 -10.41 4.67 -3.51
CA LEU A 116 -11.14 3.64 -4.23
C LEU A 116 -12.42 4.24 -4.81
N GLN A 117 -12.61 4.07 -6.11
CA GLN A 117 -13.85 4.44 -6.78
C GLN A 117 -14.93 3.41 -6.43
N VAL A 118 -16.03 3.86 -5.82
CA VAL A 118 -17.16 3.02 -5.45
C VAL A 118 -18.43 3.57 -6.08
N THR A 119 -19.47 2.74 -6.20
CA THR A 119 -20.77 3.21 -6.68
C THR A 119 -21.29 4.34 -5.78
N GLY A 120 -21.39 5.55 -6.33
CA GLY A 120 -21.90 6.72 -5.61
C GLY A 120 -20.83 7.61 -4.96
N GLY A 121 -19.53 7.34 -5.14
CA GLY A 121 -18.49 8.26 -4.67
C GLY A 121 -17.07 7.70 -4.68
N VAL A 122 -16.23 8.32 -3.85
CA VAL A 122 -14.83 7.91 -3.66
C VAL A 122 -14.62 7.64 -2.18
N MET A 123 -14.05 6.47 -1.86
CA MET A 123 -13.57 6.17 -0.51
C MET A 123 -12.11 6.62 -0.40
N PHE A 124 -11.79 7.38 0.64
CA PHE A 124 -10.41 7.79 0.93
C PHE A 124 -9.91 7.11 2.21
N LYS A 125 -8.63 6.76 2.21
CA LYS A 125 -7.90 6.31 3.40
C LYS A 125 -6.57 7.04 3.45
N GLU A 126 -6.33 7.72 4.57
CA GLU A 126 -5.12 8.49 4.81
C GLU A 126 -4.41 7.93 6.03
N PHE A 127 -3.10 7.76 5.90
CA PHE A 127 -2.28 7.19 6.95
C PHE A 127 -0.98 7.96 7.18
N VAL A 128 -0.48 7.85 8.41
CA VAL A 128 0.84 8.32 8.81
C VAL A 128 1.69 7.14 9.26
N LYS A 129 2.95 7.08 8.80
CA LYS A 129 3.88 6.01 9.16
C LYS A 129 4.36 6.16 10.59
N ILE A 130 4.26 5.09 11.37
CA ILE A 130 4.68 5.04 12.78
C ILE A 130 6.00 4.28 12.93
N ARG A 131 6.23 3.26 12.09
CA ARG A 131 7.41 2.40 12.15
C ARG A 131 7.83 1.89 10.77
#